data_AF-A0A349YQ05-F1
#
_entry.id   AF-A0A349YQ05-F1
#
_cell.length_a   1.000
_cell.length_b   1.000
_cell.length_c   1.000
_cell.angle_alpha   90.00
_cell.angle_beta   90.00
_cell.angle_gamma   90.00
#
_symmetry.space_group_name_H-M   'P 1'
#
loop_
_entity.id
_entity.type
_entity.pdbx_description
1 polymer ?
#
loop_
_entity_poly.entity_id
_entity_poly.type
_entity_poly.pdbx_seq_one_letter_code
_entity_poly.pdbx_strand_id
1 'polypeptide(L)'
;MATAYYPKNGSYTQWTPDMVQAIGSKSANGYWGMTTPSLGDSDWIRTTSNGIIPYASGSTSALGTSSWKFKDAYITTTHGNLDGNANTATSIKRSMYREEKSTLNDEYFKIGSITCSANYQRHNEVYLAVSRINAAIITFNVYSGNSNQFIDPKVNYRFLTPNAQPIFYDRIFAGLDKAAEGNTFSVWYKSSQWSESLNFIPLGANYDQGLKISWTSYANNVTGQTAAPTFAVKASYNILDNAHSHSASQITSGTFNIDRFPSSGVTAGTYGPSANVTGNNNSTISVPQITVDAKGRVTSVMNRTYTSVNTDSNTTYSAGAGLSLSG
;
A
#
# COMPACT_ATOMS: atom_id res chain seq x y z
N MET A 1 -45.43 -57.66 25.04
CA MET A 1 -44.29 -57.22 25.87
C MET A 1 -44.51 -57.81 27.26
N ALA A 2 -43.55 -58.57 27.79
CA ALA A 2 -43.65 -59.08 29.15
C ALA A 2 -43.29 -57.94 30.12
N THR A 3 -44.20 -57.61 31.03
CA THR A 3 -44.00 -56.55 32.02
C THR A 3 -43.33 -57.13 33.26
N ALA A 4 -42.14 -56.63 33.62
CA ALA A 4 -41.41 -57.09 34.79
C ALA A 4 -41.90 -56.39 36.07
N TYR A 5 -42.13 -57.16 37.12
CA TYR A 5 -42.55 -56.68 38.44
C TYR A 5 -41.51 -57.05 39.49
N TYR A 6 -41.36 -56.23 40.53
CA TYR A 6 -40.56 -56.55 41.71
C TYR A 6 -41.39 -56.47 42.99
N PRO A 7 -41.09 -57.29 44.00
CA PRO A 7 -41.78 -57.25 45.28
C PRO A 7 -41.40 -55.98 46.05
N LYS A 8 -42.41 -55.22 46.50
CA LYS A 8 -42.28 -54.06 47.38
C LYS A 8 -43.43 -54.06 48.38
N ASN A 9 -43.12 -54.13 49.68
CA ASN A 9 -44.11 -54.11 50.78
C ASN A 9 -45.28 -55.09 50.60
N GLY A 10 -44.99 -56.34 50.21
CA GLY A 10 -46.01 -57.38 50.07
C GLY A 10 -46.90 -57.26 48.82
N SER A 11 -46.60 -56.34 47.91
CA SER A 11 -47.25 -56.22 46.60
C SER A 11 -46.22 -56.24 45.47
N TYR A 12 -46.62 -56.66 44.27
CA TYR A 12 -45.78 -56.61 43.08
C TYR A 12 -45.96 -55.24 42.40
N THR A 13 -44.88 -54.44 42.41
CA THR A 13 -44.85 -53.13 41.75
C THR A 13 -44.19 -53.26 40.38
N GLN A 14 -44.78 -52.63 39.36
CA GLN A 14 -44.23 -52.64 38.01
C GLN A 14 -42.93 -51.84 37.98
N TRP A 15 -41.89 -52.37 37.32
CA TRP A 15 -40.70 -51.58 37.01
C TRP A 15 -41.07 -50.48 36.01
N THR A 16 -40.93 -49.21 36.42
CA THR A 16 -40.95 -48.08 35.49
C THR A 16 -39.52 -47.72 35.09
N PRO A 17 -39.29 -47.20 33.87
CA PRO A 17 -37.97 -46.73 33.44
C PRO A 17 -37.31 -45.76 34.43
N ASP A 18 -38.12 -44.91 35.08
CA ASP A 18 -37.67 -43.97 36.11
C ASP A 18 -37.07 -44.64 37.35
N MET A 19 -37.55 -45.84 37.71
CA MET A 19 -37.10 -46.58 38.91
C MET A 19 -35.71 -47.20 38.74
N VAL A 20 -35.26 -47.40 37.50
CA VAL A 20 -33.93 -47.99 37.21
C VAL A 20 -32.86 -46.90 37.11
N GLN A 21 -33.24 -45.61 37.05
CA GLN A 21 -32.35 -44.49 36.68
C GLN A 21 -31.52 -44.79 35.41
N ALA A 22 -32.01 -45.70 34.57
CA ALA A 22 -31.31 -46.11 33.37
C ALA A 22 -31.50 -45.03 32.31
N ILE A 23 -30.42 -44.74 31.59
CA ILE A 23 -30.47 -43.84 30.44
C ILE A 23 -31.52 -44.37 29.46
N GLY A 24 -32.47 -43.51 29.07
CA GLY A 24 -33.50 -43.84 28.11
C GLY A 24 -32.98 -43.76 26.69
N SER A 25 -33.60 -44.49 25.77
CA SER A 25 -33.43 -44.29 24.33
C SER A 25 -34.76 -43.88 23.70
N LYS A 26 -34.72 -42.94 22.76
CA LYS A 26 -35.91 -42.45 22.06
C LYS A 26 -35.67 -42.40 20.57
N SER A 27 -36.72 -42.75 19.82
CA SER A 27 -36.81 -42.53 18.38
C SER A 27 -37.92 -41.52 18.12
N ALA A 28 -37.57 -40.34 17.65
CA ALA A 28 -38.53 -39.29 17.31
C ALA A 28 -38.03 -38.49 16.11
N ASN A 29 -38.95 -38.07 15.25
CA ASN A 29 -38.64 -37.30 14.03
C ASN A 29 -37.58 -37.95 13.12
N GLY A 30 -37.53 -39.29 13.08
CA GLY A 30 -36.59 -40.05 12.25
C GLY A 30 -35.18 -40.23 12.81
N TYR A 31 -34.93 -39.85 14.07
CA TYR A 31 -33.62 -39.96 14.71
C TYR A 31 -33.66 -40.70 16.04
N TRP A 32 -32.61 -41.47 16.31
CA TRP A 32 -32.36 -42.10 17.60
C TRP A 32 -31.52 -41.20 18.51
N GLY A 33 -31.77 -41.24 19.82
CA GLY A 33 -30.99 -40.48 20.79
C GLY A 33 -31.12 -41.01 22.22
N MET A 34 -30.27 -40.49 23.10
CA MET A 34 -30.23 -40.82 24.53
C MET A 34 -31.01 -39.77 25.31
N THR A 35 -31.98 -40.19 26.13
CA THR A 35 -32.78 -39.31 26.98
C THR A 35 -32.45 -39.54 28.45
N THR A 36 -32.87 -38.61 29.30
CA THR A 36 -33.01 -38.89 30.74
C THR A 36 -33.98 -40.06 30.96
N PRO A 37 -33.94 -40.73 32.14
CA PRO A 37 -34.85 -41.82 32.47
C PRO A 37 -36.34 -41.48 32.30
N SER A 38 -36.69 -40.19 32.43
CA SER A 38 -38.04 -39.64 32.28
C SER A 38 -38.57 -39.54 30.84
N LEU A 39 -37.78 -39.91 29.83
CA LEU A 39 -38.14 -39.96 28.40
C LEU A 39 -38.65 -38.62 27.81
N GLY A 40 -38.40 -37.51 28.50
CA GLY A 40 -38.81 -36.16 28.11
C GLY A 40 -38.13 -35.68 26.81
N ASP A 41 -38.84 -34.83 26.06
CA ASP A 41 -38.34 -34.27 24.79
C ASP A 41 -37.33 -33.13 24.94
N SER A 42 -37.15 -32.64 26.18
CA SER A 42 -36.29 -31.50 26.52
C SER A 42 -34.79 -31.82 26.59
N ASP A 43 -34.42 -33.04 26.99
CA ASP A 43 -33.07 -33.32 27.53
C ASP A 43 -32.34 -34.48 26.80
N TRP A 44 -32.60 -34.67 25.50
CA TRP A 44 -32.03 -35.79 24.76
C TRP A 44 -30.92 -35.42 23.76
N ILE A 45 -29.84 -36.20 23.79
CA ILE A 45 -28.70 -36.09 22.85
C ILE A 45 -29.03 -36.90 21.60
N ARG A 46 -29.07 -36.24 20.44
CA ARG A 46 -29.32 -36.88 19.14
C ARG A 46 -28.01 -37.16 18.41
N THR A 47 -27.88 -38.37 17.89
CA THR A 47 -26.78 -38.73 16.97
C THR A 47 -27.40 -39.15 15.65
N THR A 48 -27.03 -38.45 14.59
CA THR A 48 -27.37 -38.89 13.23
C THR A 48 -26.21 -39.67 12.64
N SER A 49 -26.42 -40.34 11.51
CA SER A 49 -25.31 -40.93 10.73
C SER A 49 -24.23 -39.90 10.36
N ASN A 50 -24.58 -38.60 10.38
CA ASN A 50 -23.71 -37.48 10.02
C ASN A 50 -23.17 -36.72 11.24
N GLY A 51 -23.36 -37.25 12.46
CA GLY A 51 -22.83 -36.67 13.71
C GLY A 51 -23.90 -36.05 14.64
N ILE A 52 -23.43 -35.31 15.64
CA ILE A 52 -24.27 -34.58 16.59
C ILE A 52 -24.90 -33.39 15.85
N ILE A 53 -26.19 -33.48 15.54
CA ILE A 53 -26.95 -32.36 14.96
C ILE A 53 -27.61 -31.60 16.10
N PRO A 54 -27.31 -30.30 16.28
CA PRO A 54 -28.05 -29.50 17.24
C PRO A 54 -29.51 -29.30 16.78
N TYR A 55 -30.41 -29.15 17.76
CA TYR A 55 -31.84 -29.51 17.78
C TYR A 55 -32.77 -29.13 16.57
N ALA A 56 -32.40 -28.25 15.63
CA ALA A 56 -33.28 -27.88 14.50
C ALA A 56 -32.56 -27.63 13.15
N SER A 57 -33.11 -28.15 12.06
CA SER A 57 -32.67 -27.83 10.70
C SER A 57 -33.10 -26.41 10.28
N GLY A 58 -32.19 -25.64 9.64
CA GLY A 58 -32.54 -24.39 8.95
C GLY A 58 -32.38 -23.10 9.75
N SER A 59 -31.86 -23.14 10.98
CA SER A 59 -31.49 -21.97 11.77
C SER A 59 -30.23 -22.24 12.59
N THR A 60 -29.54 -21.17 13.03
CA THR A 60 -28.35 -21.28 13.89
C THR A 60 -28.70 -22.11 15.11
N SER A 61 -28.08 -23.27 15.23
CA SER A 61 -28.34 -24.19 16.31
C SER A 61 -27.20 -24.09 17.31
N ALA A 62 -27.52 -23.74 18.55
CA ALA A 62 -26.54 -23.58 19.61
C ALA A 62 -26.37 -24.91 20.37
N LEU A 63 -25.12 -25.34 20.57
CA LEU A 63 -24.81 -26.37 21.56
C LEU A 63 -24.73 -25.68 22.94
N GLY A 64 -25.87 -25.64 23.63
CA GLY A 64 -26.05 -24.99 24.94
C GLY A 64 -26.44 -23.51 24.85
N THR A 65 -26.61 -22.88 26.01
CA THR A 65 -27.12 -21.49 26.14
C THR A 65 -26.02 -20.43 26.17
N SER A 66 -24.76 -20.78 26.51
CA SER A 66 -23.62 -19.85 26.46
C SER A 66 -22.26 -20.56 26.55
N SER A 67 -21.81 -21.22 25.47
CA SER A 67 -20.47 -21.84 25.31
C SER A 67 -20.20 -23.09 26.15
N TRP A 68 -20.37 -24.25 25.53
CA TRP A 68 -19.72 -25.47 26.03
C TRP A 68 -18.21 -25.23 26.02
N LYS A 69 -17.62 -25.05 27.20
CA LYS A 69 -16.18 -24.83 27.33
C LYS A 69 -15.47 -26.15 27.09
N PHE A 70 -14.77 -26.24 25.97
CA PHE A 70 -13.82 -27.31 25.75
C PHE A 70 -12.52 -26.94 26.47
N LYS A 71 -12.00 -27.86 27.29
CA LYS A 71 -10.61 -27.75 27.76
C LYS A 71 -9.66 -27.80 26.56
N ASP A 72 -9.93 -28.73 25.65
CA ASP A 72 -9.25 -28.93 24.37
C ASP A 72 -10.28 -29.33 23.30
N ALA A 73 -10.12 -28.84 22.07
CA ALA A 73 -10.93 -29.22 20.92
C ALA A 73 -10.03 -29.52 19.72
N TYR A 74 -10.13 -30.73 19.16
CA TYR A 74 -9.41 -31.14 17.96
C TYR A 74 -10.35 -31.06 16.76
N ILE A 75 -10.23 -29.99 15.99
CA ILE A 75 -11.12 -29.70 14.85
C ILE A 75 -10.30 -29.72 13.57
N THR A 76 -10.64 -30.62 12.65
CA THR A 76 -9.98 -30.69 11.33
C THR A 76 -10.38 -29.53 10.43
N THR A 77 -11.64 -29.10 10.47
CA THR A 77 -12.15 -27.99 9.63
C THR A 77 -13.29 -27.27 10.34
N THR A 78 -13.22 -25.93 10.36
CA THR A 78 -14.31 -25.06 10.79
C THR A 78 -14.91 -24.37 9.56
N HIS A 79 -16.24 -24.47 9.40
CA HIS A 79 -16.96 -23.79 8.33
C HIS A 79 -17.73 -22.60 8.91
N GLY A 80 -17.16 -21.40 8.83
CA GLY A 80 -17.76 -20.17 9.35
C GLY A 80 -16.74 -19.17 9.88
N ASN A 81 -17.23 -18.09 10.49
CA ASN A 81 -16.40 -17.11 11.17
C ASN A 81 -16.00 -17.63 12.57
N LEU A 82 -14.72 -17.53 12.90
CA LEU A 82 -14.20 -17.76 14.25
C LEU A 82 -13.97 -16.39 14.90
N ASP A 83 -14.56 -16.18 16.07
CA ASP A 83 -14.30 -15.00 16.90
C ASP A 83 -13.62 -15.45 18.20
N GLY A 84 -12.47 -14.86 18.52
CA GLY A 84 -11.67 -15.26 19.68
C GLY A 84 -10.23 -14.76 19.65
N ASN A 85 -9.57 -14.79 20.81
CA ASN A 85 -8.18 -14.39 20.99
C ASN A 85 -7.26 -15.62 21.01
N ALA A 86 -6.40 -15.77 20.01
CA ALA A 86 -5.44 -16.87 19.96
C ALA A 86 -4.17 -16.50 20.75
N ASN A 87 -3.82 -17.29 21.76
CA ASN A 87 -2.60 -17.06 22.55
C ASN A 87 -1.32 -17.35 21.72
N THR A 88 -1.43 -18.22 20.72
CA THR A 88 -0.40 -18.46 19.69
C THR A 88 -1.07 -18.67 18.34
N ALA A 89 -0.67 -17.90 17.33
CA ALA A 89 -0.99 -18.19 15.93
C ALA A 89 0.31 -18.58 15.24
N THR A 90 0.45 -19.85 14.86
CA THR A 90 1.65 -20.37 14.20
C THR A 90 1.81 -19.88 12.76
N SER A 91 0.78 -19.23 12.20
CA SER A 91 0.90 -18.50 10.94
C SER A 91 0.02 -17.26 10.94
N ILE A 92 0.63 -16.11 10.68
CA ILE A 92 -0.10 -14.99 10.08
C ILE A 92 -0.31 -15.40 8.62
N LYS A 93 -1.53 -15.33 8.09
CA LYS A 93 -1.77 -15.43 6.65
C LYS A 93 -0.98 -14.30 5.97
N ARG A 94 0.25 -14.61 5.54
CA ARG A 94 0.99 -13.75 4.62
C ARG A 94 0.11 -13.60 3.39
N SER A 95 -0.18 -12.38 2.97
CA SER A 95 -1.02 -12.19 1.78
C SER A 95 -0.25 -12.61 0.52
N MET A 96 1.08 -12.49 0.53
CA MET A 96 1.94 -12.95 -0.56
C MET A 96 3.37 -13.18 -0.05
N TYR A 97 4.05 -14.19 -0.61
CA TYR A 97 5.50 -14.43 -0.50
C TYR A 97 6.04 -14.78 -1.88
N ARG A 98 7.17 -14.19 -2.27
CA ARG A 98 7.93 -14.63 -3.44
C ARG A 98 9.42 -14.67 -3.13
N GLU A 99 10.10 -15.74 -3.55
CA GLU A 99 11.54 -15.91 -3.40
C GLU A 99 12.33 -15.30 -4.56
N GLU A 100 13.59 -14.96 -4.27
CA GLU A 100 14.58 -14.50 -5.23
C GLU A 100 14.69 -15.44 -6.43
N LYS A 101 14.84 -14.87 -7.62
CA LYS A 101 15.06 -15.61 -8.86
C LYS A 101 16.53 -15.54 -9.27
N SER A 102 17.09 -16.67 -9.71
CA SER A 102 18.50 -16.78 -10.12
C SER A 102 18.78 -16.42 -11.58
N THR A 103 17.75 -16.26 -12.42
CA THR A 103 17.91 -16.03 -13.87
C THR A 103 17.98 -14.54 -14.23
N LEU A 104 18.76 -14.20 -15.25
CA LEU A 104 19.00 -12.83 -15.78
C LEU A 104 17.75 -12.07 -16.27
N ASN A 105 16.70 -12.78 -16.74
CA ASN A 105 15.57 -12.13 -17.40
C ASN A 105 14.51 -11.62 -16.43
N ASP A 106 13.94 -10.45 -16.76
CA ASP A 106 12.78 -9.89 -16.08
C ASP A 106 11.52 -10.73 -16.31
N GLU A 107 10.76 -10.94 -15.24
CA GLU A 107 9.43 -11.54 -15.28
C GLU A 107 8.44 -10.75 -14.45
N TYR A 108 7.21 -10.69 -14.93
CA TYR A 108 6.12 -9.96 -14.30
C TYR A 108 5.04 -10.94 -13.87
N PHE A 109 4.55 -10.74 -12.65
CA PHE A 109 3.58 -11.63 -12.00
C PHE A 109 2.39 -10.85 -11.50
N LYS A 110 1.17 -11.33 -11.75
CA LYS A 110 -0.06 -10.71 -11.23
C LYS A 110 -0.28 -11.13 -9.78
N ILE A 111 0.24 -10.34 -8.85
CA ILE A 111 0.29 -10.67 -7.43
C ILE A 111 -1.03 -10.44 -6.68
N GLY A 112 -1.90 -9.58 -7.19
CA GLY A 112 -3.21 -9.39 -6.62
C GLY A 112 -4.18 -8.73 -7.57
N SER A 113 -5.48 -8.91 -7.32
CA SER A 113 -6.51 -8.16 -8.03
C SER A 113 -7.81 -8.04 -7.26
N ILE A 114 -8.60 -7.05 -7.65
CA ILE A 114 -10.00 -6.83 -7.26
C ILE A 114 -10.80 -6.49 -8.49
N THR A 115 -12.05 -6.96 -8.51
CA THR A 115 -12.99 -6.65 -9.59
C THR A 115 -14.16 -5.88 -9.02
N CYS A 116 -14.45 -4.73 -9.64
CA CYS A 116 -15.63 -3.94 -9.41
C CYS A 116 -16.86 -4.73 -9.85
N SER A 117 -17.84 -4.83 -8.96
CA SER A 117 -19.07 -5.59 -9.18
C SER A 117 -20.32 -4.72 -9.11
N ALA A 118 -20.19 -3.45 -8.68
CA ALA A 118 -21.30 -2.52 -8.57
C ALA A 118 -20.87 -1.05 -8.70
N ASN A 119 -21.85 -0.18 -8.88
CA ASN A 119 -21.68 1.28 -8.84
C ASN A 119 -21.34 1.74 -7.41
N TYR A 120 -20.67 2.88 -7.29
CA TYR A 120 -20.33 3.57 -6.04
C TYR A 120 -19.51 2.73 -5.04
N GLN A 121 -18.72 1.80 -5.55
CA GLN A 121 -17.84 0.96 -4.77
C GLN A 121 -16.55 1.70 -4.43
N ARG A 122 -16.07 1.56 -3.20
CA ARG A 122 -14.78 2.11 -2.76
C ARG A 122 -13.91 1.01 -2.20
N HIS A 123 -12.63 1.14 -2.50
CA HIS A 123 -11.61 0.28 -1.96
C HIS A 123 -10.42 1.13 -1.50
N ASN A 124 -10.10 1.01 -0.23
CA ASN A 124 -8.88 1.52 0.36
C ASN A 124 -8.29 0.44 1.27
N GLU A 125 -7.21 -0.21 0.86
CA GLU A 125 -6.56 -1.24 1.66
C GLU A 125 -5.08 -0.94 1.85
N VAL A 126 -4.64 -1.06 3.11
CA VAL A 126 -3.30 -0.70 3.57
C VAL A 126 -2.51 -1.97 3.87
N TYR A 127 -1.30 -2.03 3.35
CA TYR A 127 -0.36 -3.12 3.59
C TYR A 127 0.98 -2.60 4.07
N LEU A 128 1.64 -3.38 4.91
CA LEU A 128 3.08 -3.32 5.11
C LEU A 128 3.73 -4.21 4.06
N ALA A 129 4.52 -3.60 3.19
CA ALA A 129 5.27 -4.27 2.15
C ALA A 129 6.73 -4.37 2.59
N VAL A 130 7.23 -5.59 2.73
CA VAL A 130 8.56 -5.89 3.31
C VAL A 130 9.39 -6.69 2.33
N SER A 131 10.62 -6.25 2.10
CA SER A 131 11.66 -6.99 1.40
C SER A 131 12.85 -7.25 2.33
N ARG A 132 13.97 -7.78 1.80
CA ARG A 132 15.14 -8.11 2.61
C ARG A 132 15.79 -6.88 3.25
N ILE A 133 15.80 -5.74 2.54
CA ILE A 133 16.44 -4.51 3.02
C ILE A 133 15.51 -3.29 3.09
N ASN A 134 14.28 -3.39 2.56
CA ASN A 134 13.33 -2.28 2.54
C ASN A 134 12.00 -2.63 3.21
N ALA A 135 11.37 -1.63 3.82
CA ALA A 135 9.99 -1.70 4.28
C ALA A 135 9.24 -0.42 3.89
N ALA A 136 8.01 -0.57 3.42
CA ALA A 136 7.13 0.54 3.08
C ALA A 136 5.69 0.22 3.49
N ILE A 137 4.96 1.24 3.93
CA ILE A 137 3.50 1.19 3.95
C ILE A 137 3.05 1.49 2.53
N ILE A 138 2.25 0.60 1.95
CA ILE A 138 1.62 0.77 0.65
C ILE A 138 0.11 0.84 0.85
N THR A 139 -0.55 1.72 0.12
CA THR A 139 -2.01 1.81 0.11
C THR A 139 -2.54 1.75 -1.30
N PHE A 140 -3.44 0.81 -1.56
CA PHE A 140 -4.13 0.66 -2.84
C PHE A 140 -5.51 1.28 -2.75
N ASN A 141 -5.75 2.30 -3.57
CA ASN A 141 -7.00 3.04 -3.61
C ASN A 141 -7.60 2.97 -5.00
N VAL A 142 -8.84 2.49 -5.08
CA VAL A 142 -9.67 2.56 -6.29
C VAL A 142 -11.12 2.81 -5.87
N TYR A 143 -11.90 3.41 -6.76
CA TYR A 143 -13.33 3.58 -6.54
C TYR A 143 -14.08 3.50 -7.86
N SER A 144 -15.36 3.22 -7.82
CA SER A 144 -16.28 3.30 -8.95
C SER A 144 -17.27 4.44 -8.76
N GLY A 145 -17.66 5.05 -9.86
CA GLY A 145 -18.70 6.08 -9.90
C GLY A 145 -20.05 5.46 -10.26
N ASN A 146 -20.69 6.01 -11.29
CA ASN A 146 -22.00 5.57 -11.78
C ASN A 146 -21.92 4.34 -12.71
N SER A 147 -20.78 3.64 -12.75
CA SER A 147 -20.55 2.47 -13.58
C SER A 147 -19.92 1.35 -12.75
N ASN A 148 -20.05 0.10 -13.20
CA ASN A 148 -19.40 -1.07 -12.62
C ASN A 148 -17.90 -1.14 -12.95
N GLN A 149 -17.26 0.02 -13.09
CA GLN A 149 -15.86 0.18 -13.49
C GLN A 149 -15.14 0.97 -12.41
N PHE A 150 -13.98 0.48 -11.98
CA PHE A 150 -13.08 1.32 -11.21
C PHE A 150 -12.56 2.46 -12.08
N ILE A 151 -12.29 3.58 -11.44
CA ILE A 151 -11.69 4.77 -12.01
C ILE A 151 -10.59 5.28 -11.07
N ASP A 152 -9.68 6.08 -11.63
CA ASP A 152 -8.66 6.82 -10.87
C ASP A 152 -7.86 5.95 -9.87
N PRO A 153 -7.24 4.84 -10.32
CA PRO A 153 -6.43 3.99 -9.45
C PRO A 153 -5.22 4.74 -8.89
N LYS A 154 -4.99 4.61 -7.59
CA LYS A 154 -3.87 5.24 -6.87
C LYS A 154 -3.13 4.24 -6.02
N VAL A 155 -1.80 4.34 -6.05
CA VAL A 155 -0.90 3.63 -5.14
C VAL A 155 -0.11 4.66 -4.36
N ASN A 156 -0.24 4.63 -3.04
CA ASN A 156 0.48 5.54 -2.16
C ASN A 156 1.55 4.75 -1.39
N TYR A 157 2.77 5.26 -1.35
CA TYR A 157 3.87 4.67 -0.58
C TYR A 157 4.31 5.60 0.54
N ARG A 158 4.60 5.03 1.70
CA ARG A 158 5.40 5.68 2.75
C ARG A 158 6.52 4.74 3.15
N PHE A 159 7.74 5.10 2.79
CA PHE A 159 8.91 4.31 3.16
C PHE A 159 9.18 4.41 4.66
N LEU A 160 9.46 3.26 5.28
CA LEU A 160 9.81 3.17 6.70
C LEU A 160 11.32 3.08 6.89
N THR A 161 12.05 2.61 5.88
CA THR A 161 13.51 2.53 5.91
C THR A 161 14.12 3.84 5.40
N PRO A 162 15.01 4.50 6.18
CA PRO A 162 15.81 5.60 5.67
C PRO A 162 16.65 5.12 4.48
N ASN A 163 16.61 5.85 3.35
CA ASN A 163 17.26 5.47 2.09
C ASN A 163 16.63 4.28 1.34
N ALA A 164 15.35 3.95 1.62
CA ALA A 164 14.63 2.99 0.79
C ALA A 164 14.72 3.42 -0.68
N GLN A 165 15.33 2.57 -1.51
CA GLN A 165 15.62 2.91 -2.90
C GLN A 165 14.34 2.96 -3.74
N PRO A 166 14.29 3.80 -4.80
CA PRO A 166 13.23 3.77 -5.81
C PRO A 166 12.99 2.38 -6.41
N ILE A 167 13.98 1.49 -6.31
CA ILE A 167 13.95 0.10 -6.75
C ILE A 167 12.73 -0.67 -6.20
N PHE A 168 12.23 -0.34 -5.00
CA PHE A 168 11.01 -0.96 -4.48
C PHE A 168 9.75 -0.54 -5.25
N TYR A 169 9.68 0.75 -5.61
CA TYR A 169 8.62 1.32 -6.41
C TYR A 169 8.66 0.78 -7.85
N ASP A 170 9.85 0.72 -8.45
CA ASP A 170 10.03 0.34 -9.87
C ASP A 170 9.65 -1.12 -10.15
N ARG A 171 9.42 -1.91 -9.11
CA ARG A 171 9.01 -3.31 -9.21
C ARG A 171 7.51 -3.54 -9.03
N ILE A 172 6.75 -2.55 -8.58
CA ILE A 172 5.30 -2.69 -8.36
C ILE A 172 4.53 -1.96 -9.45
N PHE A 173 3.81 -2.76 -10.22
CA PHE A 173 2.99 -2.32 -11.33
C PHE A 173 1.54 -2.41 -10.92
N ALA A 174 0.76 -1.35 -11.09
CA ALA A 174 -0.65 -1.38 -10.74
C ALA A 174 -1.47 -0.52 -11.69
N GLY A 175 -2.71 -0.91 -11.89
CA GLY A 175 -3.62 -0.21 -12.78
C GLY A 175 -4.86 -1.04 -13.08
N LEU A 176 -5.69 -0.49 -13.96
CA LEU A 176 -6.87 -1.16 -14.46
C LEU A 176 -6.50 -2.01 -15.68
N ASP A 177 -6.83 -3.30 -15.65
CA ASP A 177 -6.45 -4.24 -16.69
C ASP A 177 -7.06 -3.85 -18.05
N LYS A 178 -6.30 -4.07 -19.14
CA LYS A 178 -6.75 -3.77 -20.51
C LYS A 178 -7.86 -4.70 -21.00
N ALA A 179 -7.91 -5.93 -20.49
CA ALA A 179 -8.84 -6.98 -20.94
C ALA A 179 -10.24 -6.89 -20.30
N ALA A 180 -10.41 -6.07 -19.27
CA ALA A 180 -11.70 -5.79 -18.63
C ALA A 180 -11.78 -4.29 -18.47
N GLU A 181 -12.58 -3.60 -19.29
CA GLU A 181 -12.68 -2.13 -19.49
C GLU A 181 -12.75 -1.26 -18.20
N GLY A 182 -11.76 -1.30 -17.31
CA GLY A 182 -11.79 -0.63 -16.01
C GLY A 182 -12.37 -1.44 -14.85
N ASN A 183 -12.93 -2.64 -15.05
CA ASN A 183 -13.57 -3.39 -13.96
C ASN A 183 -12.55 -3.97 -12.96
N THR A 184 -11.38 -4.40 -13.42
CA THR A 184 -10.40 -5.09 -12.57
C THR A 184 -9.19 -4.21 -12.31
N PHE A 185 -8.93 -3.90 -11.04
CA PHE A 185 -7.66 -3.35 -10.60
C PHE A 185 -6.72 -4.50 -10.27
N SER A 186 -5.51 -4.44 -10.81
CA SER A 186 -4.51 -5.47 -10.65
C SER A 186 -3.21 -4.89 -10.15
N VAL A 187 -2.55 -5.66 -9.30
CA VAL A 187 -1.20 -5.40 -8.79
C VAL A 187 -0.29 -6.49 -9.34
N TRP A 188 0.87 -6.05 -9.81
CA TRP A 188 1.86 -6.86 -10.49
C TRP A 188 3.23 -6.60 -9.87
N TYR A 189 4.06 -7.64 -9.80
CA TYR A 189 5.44 -7.56 -9.33
C TYR A 189 6.42 -7.94 -10.44
N LYS A 190 7.46 -7.15 -10.60
CA LYS A 190 8.61 -7.46 -11.45
C LYS A 190 9.68 -8.17 -10.63
N SER A 191 9.95 -9.43 -10.97
CA SER A 191 11.12 -10.16 -10.50
C SER A 191 12.22 -10.11 -11.55
N SER A 192 13.45 -9.92 -11.10
CA SER A 192 14.67 -9.85 -11.90
C SER A 192 15.74 -10.70 -11.23
N GLN A 193 16.90 -10.88 -11.87
CA GLN A 193 18.03 -11.51 -11.20
C GLN A 193 18.37 -10.77 -9.91
N TRP A 194 18.50 -11.53 -8.81
CA TRP A 194 18.77 -10.99 -7.48
C TRP A 194 17.69 -9.99 -6.99
N SER A 195 16.47 -10.08 -7.53
CA SER A 195 15.35 -9.33 -6.96
C SER A 195 14.99 -9.91 -5.60
N GLU A 196 15.04 -9.07 -4.57
CA GLU A 196 14.65 -9.43 -3.21
C GLU A 196 13.28 -10.09 -3.13
N SER A 197 13.13 -10.99 -2.15
CA SER A 197 11.82 -11.51 -1.77
C SER A 197 10.91 -10.39 -1.31
N LEU A 198 9.63 -10.45 -1.67
CA LEU A 198 8.63 -9.45 -1.30
C LEU A 198 7.47 -10.10 -0.55
N ASN A 199 7.06 -9.47 0.55
CA ASN A 199 5.89 -9.84 1.33
C ASN A 199 4.92 -8.66 1.47
N PHE A 200 3.61 -8.93 1.34
CA PHE A 200 2.56 -8.00 1.75
C PHE A 200 1.85 -8.52 3.00
N ILE A 201 1.77 -7.66 4.01
CA ILE A 201 1.10 -7.92 5.28
C ILE A 201 -0.05 -6.92 5.41
N PRO A 202 -1.32 -7.37 5.47
CA PRO A 202 -2.45 -6.47 5.58
C PRO A 202 -2.43 -5.78 6.95
N LEU A 203 -2.55 -4.45 6.95
CA LEU A 203 -2.61 -3.65 8.19
C LEU A 203 -4.03 -3.16 8.51
N GLY A 204 -4.88 -3.06 7.49
CA GLY A 204 -6.24 -2.58 7.64
C GLY A 204 -6.88 -2.26 6.31
N ALA A 205 -8.21 -2.14 6.30
CA ALA A 205 -8.96 -1.85 5.09
C ALA A 205 -10.21 -1.03 5.39
N ASN A 206 -10.60 -0.22 4.43
CA ASN A 206 -11.88 0.46 4.34
C ASN A 206 -12.40 0.24 2.91
N TYR A 207 -13.25 -0.76 2.75
CA TYR A 207 -13.84 -1.11 1.46
C TYR A 207 -15.30 -1.55 1.65
N ASP A 208 -16.09 -1.45 0.58
CA ASP A 208 -17.44 -2.02 0.58
C ASP A 208 -17.38 -3.56 0.56
N GLN A 209 -18.39 -4.23 1.13
CA GLN A 209 -18.33 -5.67 1.37
C GLN A 209 -17.95 -6.48 0.12
N GLY A 210 -17.00 -7.40 0.30
CA GLY A 210 -16.54 -8.30 -0.77
C GLY A 210 -15.43 -7.72 -1.67
N LEU A 211 -15.06 -6.45 -1.53
CA LEU A 211 -13.98 -5.82 -2.29
C LEU A 211 -12.65 -5.92 -1.55
N LYS A 212 -12.14 -7.14 -1.34
CA LYS A 212 -10.80 -7.33 -0.79
C LYS A 212 -9.83 -7.72 -1.90
N ILE A 213 -8.60 -7.21 -1.88
CA ILE A 213 -7.57 -7.71 -2.80
C ILE A 213 -7.38 -9.21 -2.60
N SER A 214 -7.69 -9.94 -3.66
CA SER A 214 -7.40 -11.36 -3.76
C SER A 214 -5.94 -11.49 -4.18
N TRP A 215 -5.11 -11.86 -3.20
CA TRP A 215 -3.68 -12.07 -3.42
C TRP A 215 -3.42 -13.48 -3.91
N THR A 216 -2.57 -13.58 -4.92
CA THR A 216 -2.08 -14.86 -5.43
C THR A 216 -0.73 -15.15 -4.79
N SER A 217 -0.65 -16.22 -4.01
CA SER A 217 0.64 -16.74 -3.55
C SER A 217 1.34 -17.48 -4.69
N TYR A 218 2.53 -17.03 -5.10
CA TYR A 218 3.32 -17.70 -6.13
C TYR A 218 4.44 -18.53 -5.50
N ALA A 219 4.35 -19.86 -5.62
CA ALA A 219 5.48 -20.74 -5.37
C ALA A 219 6.58 -20.55 -6.43
N ASN A 220 7.79 -21.04 -6.15
CA ASN A 220 9.01 -20.81 -6.95
C ASN A 220 8.90 -21.18 -8.45
N ASN A 221 7.93 -22.02 -8.83
CA ASN A 221 7.85 -22.68 -10.14
C ASN A 221 6.81 -22.10 -11.11
N VAL A 222 6.13 -21.00 -10.79
CA VAL A 222 5.22 -20.36 -11.75
C VAL A 222 6.04 -19.44 -12.68
N THR A 223 5.89 -19.61 -13.98
CA THR A 223 6.53 -18.74 -14.99
C THR A 223 5.71 -17.46 -15.13
N GLY A 224 6.35 -16.31 -14.91
CA GLY A 224 5.76 -15.00 -15.16
C GLY A 224 5.77 -14.66 -16.65
N GLN A 225 5.10 -13.57 -17.02
CA GLN A 225 5.21 -13.06 -18.38
C GLN A 225 6.52 -12.26 -18.53
N THR A 226 7.14 -12.32 -19.71
CA THR A 226 8.43 -11.63 -19.99
C THR A 226 8.27 -10.16 -20.35
N ALA A 227 7.04 -9.72 -20.62
CA ALA A 227 6.70 -8.34 -20.92
C ALA A 227 5.99 -7.67 -19.73
N ALA A 228 6.26 -6.38 -19.53
CA ALA A 228 5.57 -5.58 -18.52
C ALA A 228 4.05 -5.58 -18.74
N PRO A 229 3.24 -5.57 -17.67
CA PRO A 229 1.79 -5.53 -17.81
C PRO A 229 1.34 -4.24 -18.50
N THR A 230 0.38 -4.35 -19.40
CA THR A 230 -0.26 -3.20 -20.05
C THR A 230 -1.61 -2.93 -19.39
N PHE A 231 -1.80 -1.72 -18.89
CA PHE A 231 -3.04 -1.27 -18.25
C PHE A 231 -3.82 -0.37 -19.19
N ALA A 232 -5.16 -0.44 -19.14
CA ALA A 232 -6.04 0.55 -19.77
C ALA A 232 -5.85 1.92 -19.09
N VAL A 233 -5.77 1.92 -17.76
CA VAL A 233 -5.46 3.09 -16.96
C VAL A 233 -4.37 2.70 -15.95
N LYS A 234 -3.19 3.32 -16.06
CA LYS A 234 -2.11 3.12 -15.09
C LYS A 234 -2.46 3.77 -13.76
N ALA A 235 -2.10 3.16 -12.64
CA ALA A 235 -2.22 3.81 -11.36
C ALA A 235 -1.32 5.03 -11.28
N SER A 236 -1.82 6.08 -10.64
CA SER A 236 -0.98 7.19 -10.19
C SER A 236 -0.26 6.75 -8.92
N TYR A 237 1.05 6.94 -8.89
CA TYR A 237 1.84 6.54 -7.75
C TYR A 237 2.37 7.77 -7.01
N ASN A 238 2.07 7.84 -5.71
CA ASN A 238 2.45 8.95 -4.87
C ASN A 238 3.39 8.48 -3.77
N ILE A 239 4.53 9.15 -3.62
CA ILE A 239 5.40 8.96 -2.48
C ILE A 239 4.95 9.97 -1.41
N LEU A 240 4.35 9.45 -0.34
CA LEU A 240 3.94 10.19 0.84
C LEU A 240 5.13 10.33 1.80
N ASP A 241 6.19 10.95 1.31
CA ASP A 241 7.32 11.39 2.13
C ASP A 241 7.10 12.86 2.53
N ASN A 242 7.48 13.21 3.75
CA ASN A 242 7.60 14.61 4.18
C ASN A 242 8.88 15.26 3.63
N ALA A 243 9.73 14.51 2.92
CA ALA A 243 10.92 15.05 2.27
C ALA A 243 10.56 15.89 1.04
N HIS A 244 10.90 17.18 1.10
CA HIS A 244 10.88 18.10 -0.03
C HIS A 244 11.93 17.71 -1.08
N SER A 245 11.61 16.72 -1.91
CA SER A 245 12.45 16.34 -3.05
C SER A 245 12.13 17.23 -4.24
N HIS A 246 13.08 18.05 -4.67
CA HIS A 246 12.98 18.86 -5.88
C HIS A 246 13.93 18.28 -6.92
N SER A 247 13.38 17.72 -8.00
CA SER A 247 14.17 17.30 -9.17
C SER A 247 14.88 18.51 -9.78
N ALA A 248 16.05 18.30 -10.38
CA ALA A 248 16.80 19.37 -11.05
C ALA A 248 15.93 20.15 -12.06
N SER A 249 14.98 19.49 -12.74
CA SER A 249 14.04 20.15 -13.65
C SER A 249 13.06 21.10 -12.96
N GLN A 250 12.73 20.86 -11.69
CA GLN A 250 11.87 21.72 -10.85
C GLN A 250 12.64 22.95 -10.31
N ILE A 251 13.98 22.88 -10.31
CA ILE A 251 14.87 24.02 -10.04
C ILE A 251 14.94 24.92 -11.28
N THR A 252 14.99 24.34 -12.48
CA THR A 252 15.10 25.10 -13.75
C THR A 252 13.79 25.77 -14.19
N SER A 253 12.63 25.27 -13.75
CA SER A 253 11.31 25.80 -14.16
C SER A 253 10.68 26.80 -13.18
N GLY A 254 11.41 27.25 -12.15
CA GLY A 254 10.88 28.23 -11.20
C GLY A 254 9.74 27.70 -10.31
N THR A 255 9.70 26.38 -10.06
CA THR A 255 8.61 25.73 -9.29
C THR A 255 8.68 26.05 -7.79
N PHE A 256 9.78 26.60 -7.29
CA PHE A 256 9.81 27.16 -5.95
C PHE A 256 8.94 28.41 -5.89
N ASN A 257 7.82 28.33 -5.15
CA ASN A 257 6.97 29.49 -4.89
C ASN A 257 7.87 30.67 -4.45
N ILE A 258 7.75 31.80 -5.15
CA ILE A 258 8.51 33.04 -4.93
C ILE A 258 8.37 33.56 -3.49
N ASP A 259 7.29 33.20 -2.80
CA ASP A 259 7.02 33.53 -1.41
C ASP A 259 7.93 32.79 -0.43
N ARG A 260 8.55 31.67 -0.83
CA ARG A 260 9.46 30.89 0.01
C ARG A 260 10.87 31.45 0.09
N PHE A 261 11.24 32.39 -0.78
CA PHE A 261 12.51 33.09 -0.65
C PHE A 261 12.33 34.27 0.32
N PRO A 262 13.02 34.31 1.47
CA PRO A 262 13.01 35.49 2.32
C PRO A 262 13.60 36.68 1.54
N SER A 263 13.17 37.90 1.88
CA SER A 263 13.84 39.10 1.37
C SER A 263 15.31 39.04 1.78
N SER A 264 16.22 39.14 0.81
CA SER A 264 17.67 39.06 1.06
C SER A 264 18.23 40.29 1.77
N GLY A 265 17.41 41.34 1.92
CA GLY A 265 17.86 42.67 2.35
C GLY A 265 18.44 43.52 1.21
N VAL A 266 18.60 42.95 0.02
CA VAL A 266 19.04 43.69 -1.18
C VAL A 266 17.87 44.51 -1.74
N THR A 267 18.14 45.77 -2.11
CA THR A 267 17.16 46.59 -2.82
C THR A 267 17.06 46.10 -4.26
N ALA A 268 15.84 45.86 -4.76
CA ALA A 268 15.64 45.50 -6.15
C ALA A 268 16.23 46.58 -7.09
N GLY A 269 17.04 46.19 -8.06
CA GLY A 269 17.71 47.15 -8.92
C GLY A 269 18.84 46.57 -9.76
N THR A 270 19.43 47.45 -10.56
CA THR A 270 20.58 47.13 -11.42
C THR A 270 21.88 47.56 -10.73
N TYR A 271 22.80 46.61 -10.60
CA TYR A 271 24.11 46.78 -10.00
C TYR A 271 25.19 46.67 -11.08
N GLY A 272 26.19 47.55 -11.00
CA GLY A 272 27.22 47.74 -12.03
C GLY A 272 27.07 49.07 -12.76
N PRO A 273 27.94 49.36 -13.75
CA PRO A 273 27.96 50.65 -14.43
C PRO A 273 26.62 50.95 -15.13
N SER A 274 26.00 52.09 -14.78
CA SER A 274 24.77 52.59 -15.42
C SER A 274 25.04 53.32 -16.75
N ALA A 275 26.31 53.63 -17.03
CA ALA A 275 26.79 54.26 -18.25
C ALA A 275 28.24 53.81 -18.54
N ASN A 276 28.76 54.20 -19.70
CA ASN A 276 30.16 53.97 -20.07
C ASN A 276 31.10 54.65 -19.05
N VAL A 277 32.20 53.99 -18.68
CA VAL A 277 33.26 54.54 -17.82
C VAL A 277 34.53 54.68 -18.66
N THR A 278 35.39 55.67 -18.39
CA THR A 278 36.52 56.06 -19.25
C THR A 278 37.88 55.65 -18.68
N GLY A 279 38.70 55.06 -19.58
CA GLY A 279 40.18 54.95 -19.66
C GLY A 279 41.22 54.43 -18.68
N ASN A 280 42.37 53.83 -18.99
CA ASN A 280 43.52 54.29 -19.78
C ASN A 280 43.83 53.36 -20.98
N ASN A 281 44.72 53.83 -21.86
CA ASN A 281 44.93 53.29 -23.21
C ASN A 281 45.17 51.78 -23.33
N ASN A 282 44.49 51.22 -24.34
CA ASN A 282 44.65 49.88 -24.92
C ASN A 282 44.16 48.66 -24.11
N SER A 283 43.20 48.84 -23.20
CA SER A 283 42.51 47.70 -22.57
C SER A 283 40.99 47.80 -22.65
N THR A 284 40.36 46.75 -23.16
CA THR A 284 38.91 46.55 -23.14
C THR A 284 38.56 45.73 -21.91
N ILE A 285 37.77 46.29 -21.00
CA ILE A 285 37.29 45.57 -19.82
C ILE A 285 35.79 45.31 -20.02
N SER A 286 35.40 44.04 -19.96
CA SER A 286 33.98 43.66 -19.94
C SER A 286 33.52 43.64 -18.49
N VAL A 287 32.62 44.56 -18.13
CA VAL A 287 32.05 44.62 -16.79
C VAL A 287 30.62 44.08 -16.83
N PRO A 288 30.28 43.05 -16.04
CA PRO A 288 28.91 42.58 -15.95
C PRO A 288 28.05 43.62 -15.24
N GLN A 289 26.91 43.93 -15.87
CA GLN A 289 25.79 44.62 -15.25
C GLN A 289 24.74 43.56 -14.93
N ILE A 290 24.34 43.49 -13.66
CA ILE A 290 23.37 42.52 -13.17
C ILE A 290 22.13 43.24 -12.67
N THR A 291 20.96 42.69 -12.93
CA THR A 291 19.70 43.16 -12.32
C THR A 291 19.21 42.11 -11.35
N VAL A 292 18.84 42.54 -10.15
CA VAL A 292 18.31 41.66 -9.11
C VAL A 292 16.91 42.09 -8.69
N ASP A 293 16.09 41.11 -8.28
CA ASP A 293 14.78 41.38 -7.68
C ASP A 293 14.88 41.68 -6.17
N ALA A 294 13.73 41.95 -5.52
CA ALA A 294 13.65 42.21 -4.08
C ALA A 294 14.01 40.99 -3.21
N LYS A 295 14.15 39.81 -3.80
CA LYS A 295 14.62 38.59 -3.14
C LYS A 295 16.11 38.35 -3.39
N GLY A 296 16.82 39.26 -4.08
CA GLY A 296 18.24 39.18 -4.37
C GLY A 296 18.62 38.23 -5.51
N ARG A 297 17.64 37.75 -6.29
CA ARG A 297 17.89 36.83 -7.40
C ARG A 297 18.27 37.61 -8.64
N VAL A 298 19.26 37.12 -9.39
CA VAL A 298 19.65 37.71 -10.68
C VAL A 298 18.56 37.42 -11.73
N THR A 299 17.96 38.47 -12.26
CA THR A 299 16.88 38.42 -13.26
C THR A 299 17.37 38.77 -14.67
N SER A 300 18.51 39.46 -14.78
CA SER A 300 19.17 39.74 -16.05
C SER A 300 20.67 39.96 -15.82
N VAL A 301 21.47 39.50 -16.78
CA VAL A 301 22.92 39.76 -16.86
C VAL A 301 23.23 40.25 -18.25
N MET A 302 23.95 41.36 -18.34
CA MET A 302 24.50 41.83 -19.61
C MET A 302 25.93 42.32 -19.42
N ASN A 303 26.78 42.10 -20.42
CA ASN A 303 28.13 42.65 -20.42
C ASN A 303 28.10 44.07 -20.98
N ARG A 304 28.75 45.02 -20.31
CA ARG A 304 29.01 46.34 -20.85
C ARG A 304 30.47 46.49 -21.21
N THR A 305 30.73 47.05 -22.38
CA THR A 305 32.07 47.35 -22.85
C THR A 305 32.53 48.68 -22.27
N TYR A 306 33.66 48.64 -21.59
CA TYR A 306 34.41 49.83 -21.22
C TYR A 306 35.37 50.18 -22.36
N THR A 307 35.39 51.46 -22.77
CA THR A 307 36.36 51.97 -23.75
C THR A 307 37.13 53.13 -23.14
N SER A 308 38.45 52.99 -23.09
CA SER A 308 39.32 54.11 -22.78
C SER A 308 39.30 55.12 -23.93
N VAL A 309 38.85 56.34 -23.65
CA VAL A 309 39.06 57.46 -24.57
C VAL A 309 40.43 58.05 -24.23
N ASN A 310 41.35 58.02 -25.18
CA ASN A 310 42.59 58.76 -25.07
C ASN A 310 42.28 60.25 -25.27
N THR A 311 42.08 60.99 -24.20
CA THR A 311 42.10 62.46 -24.24
C THR A 311 43.49 63.01 -23.93
N ASP A 312 44.55 62.33 -24.38
CA ASP A 312 45.86 62.99 -24.45
C ASP A 312 45.84 64.02 -25.59
N SER A 313 45.23 65.16 -25.32
CA SER A 313 45.42 66.40 -26.07
C SER A 313 46.70 67.13 -25.64
N ASN A 314 47.59 66.49 -24.86
CA ASN A 314 48.85 67.06 -24.41
C ASN A 314 50.06 66.48 -25.15
N THR A 315 49.97 66.31 -26.47
CA THR A 315 51.17 66.27 -27.32
C THR A 315 51.56 67.69 -27.72
N THR A 316 52.02 68.47 -26.74
CA THR A 316 53.00 69.53 -26.99
C THR A 316 54.16 69.31 -26.04
N TYR A 317 55.13 68.50 -26.46
CA TYR A 317 56.46 68.60 -25.87
C TYR A 317 57.06 69.93 -26.33
N SER A 318 56.88 70.99 -25.53
CA SER A 318 57.76 72.15 -25.67
C SER A 318 59.09 71.75 -25.05
N ALA A 319 60.06 71.35 -25.87
CA ALA A 319 61.44 71.38 -25.44
C ALA A 319 61.74 72.82 -25.02
N GLY A 320 61.93 73.06 -23.72
CA GLY A 320 62.51 74.32 -23.26
C GLY A 320 63.80 74.57 -24.05
N ALA A 321 64.10 75.84 -24.35
CA ALA A 321 65.24 76.21 -25.18
C ALA A 321 66.51 75.46 -24.73
N GLY A 322 67.00 74.55 -25.58
CA GLY A 322 68.22 73.77 -25.32
C GLY A 322 68.14 72.26 -25.53
N LEU A 323 66.98 71.67 -25.82
CA LEU A 323 66.86 70.23 -26.10
C LEU A 323 66.58 69.96 -27.59
N SER A 324 67.59 69.47 -28.31
CA SER A 324 67.47 68.89 -29.65
C SER A 324 67.35 67.37 -29.55
N LEU A 325 66.23 66.81 -30.00
CA LEU A 325 66.05 65.37 -30.15
C LEU A 325 66.44 64.97 -31.59
N SER A 326 67.46 64.12 -31.75
CA SER A 326 67.83 63.50 -33.02
C SER A 326 67.44 62.02 -33.02
N GLY A 327 66.54 61.67 -33.95
CA GLY A 327 66.13 60.31 -34.27
C GLY A 327 65.41 60.34 -35.61
#